data_AF-A0A0K2ZED2-F1
#
_entry.id   AF-A0A0K2ZED2-F1
#
_cell.length_a   1.000
_cell.length_b   1.000
_cell.length_c   1.000
_cell.angle_alpha   90.00
_cell.angle_beta   90.00
_cell.angle_gamma   90.00
#
_symmetry.space_group_name_H-M   'P 1'
#
loop_
_entity.id
_entity.type
_entity.pdbx_description
1 polymer ?
#
loop_
_entity_poly.entity_id
_entity_poly.type
_entity_poly.pdbx_seq_one_letter_code
_entity_poly.pdbx_strand_id
1 'polypeptide(L)'
;MNQPQFVITKVKAVDIGELALTFADGFTCTVDVSEVLASHPSLKKARMPHVFYKVSLDEWKRGVIFGGDDDLALASDNLRALAIEQAGDYSHQQIVAWMHRHDLTLDSAAAALGVSRRMLAYYRSGEKPVPKSIGLAMLGWEAEQAGFRFPAVA
;
A
#
# COMPACT_ATOMS: atom_id res chain seq x y z
N MET A 1 6.64 8.87 -16.99
CA MET A 1 7.46 7.70 -16.62
C MET A 1 6.49 6.63 -16.14
N ASN A 2 6.43 5.46 -16.78
CA ASN A 2 5.50 4.41 -16.32
C ASN A 2 6.01 3.88 -14.97
N GLN A 3 5.15 3.80 -13.94
CA GLN A 3 5.48 3.28 -12.61
C GLN A 3 5.14 1.77 -12.60
N PRO A 4 6.07 0.87 -12.97
CA PRO A 4 5.78 -0.56 -13.14
C PRO A 4 5.31 -1.23 -11.83
N GLN A 5 5.72 -0.69 -10.68
CA GLN A 5 5.28 -1.15 -9.37
C GLN A 5 3.77 -1.02 -9.15
N PHE A 6 3.08 -0.16 -9.92
CA PHE A 6 1.62 0.05 -9.84
C PHE A 6 0.92 -0.30 -11.15
N VAL A 7 1.50 -1.20 -11.94
CA VAL A 7 0.85 -1.77 -13.12
C VAL A 7 0.62 -3.24 -12.87
N ILE A 8 -0.64 -3.67 -12.85
CA ILE A 8 -1.00 -5.08 -12.66
C ILE A 8 -0.99 -5.77 -14.02
N THR A 9 -0.28 -6.88 -14.13
CA THR A 9 -0.22 -7.69 -15.36
C THR A 9 -1.12 -8.91 -15.30
N LYS A 10 -1.42 -9.41 -14.09
CA LYS A 10 -2.34 -10.53 -13.87
C LYS A 10 -3.13 -10.31 -12.57
N VAL A 11 -4.41 -10.67 -12.60
CA VAL A 11 -5.29 -10.78 -11.44
C VAL A 11 -6.07 -12.08 -11.52
N LYS A 12 -6.30 -12.72 -10.37
CA LYS A 12 -7.20 -13.86 -10.24
C LYS A 12 -7.84 -13.84 -8.86
N ALA A 13 -9.16 -14.06 -8.80
CA ALA A 13 -9.83 -14.40 -7.53
C ALA A 13 -9.47 -15.84 -7.14
N VAL A 14 -8.87 -16.02 -5.97
CA VAL A 14 -8.46 -17.34 -5.44
C VAL A 14 -9.48 -17.89 -4.44
N ASP A 15 -10.09 -17.01 -3.66
CA ASP A 15 -11.29 -17.27 -2.85
C ASP A 15 -12.15 -16.00 -2.78
N ILE A 16 -13.35 -16.07 -2.22
CA ILE A 16 -14.19 -14.89 -1.98
C ILE A 16 -13.44 -13.92 -1.07
N GLY A 17 -13.19 -12.71 -1.57
CA GLY A 17 -12.45 -11.69 -0.84
C GLY A 17 -10.94 -11.81 -0.98
N GLU A 18 -10.39 -12.78 -1.71
CA GLU A 18 -8.95 -12.97 -1.85
C GLU A 18 -8.50 -12.93 -3.32
N LEU A 19 -7.49 -12.11 -3.61
CA LEU A 19 -6.95 -11.91 -4.96
C LEU A 19 -5.47 -12.30 -5.03
N ALA A 20 -5.08 -13.04 -6.07
CA ALA A 20 -3.69 -13.18 -6.48
C ALA A 20 -3.35 -12.14 -7.56
N LEU A 21 -2.26 -11.39 -7.36
CA LEU A 21 -1.82 -10.30 -8.21
C LEU A 21 -0.39 -10.51 -8.70
N THR A 22 -0.10 -10.06 -9.92
CA THR A 22 1.26 -9.93 -10.47
C THR A 22 1.45 -8.54 -11.03
N PHE A 23 2.46 -7.82 -10.56
CA PHE A 23 2.80 -6.48 -11.01
C PHE A 23 3.88 -6.49 -12.09
N ALA A 24 3.99 -5.40 -12.85
CA ALA A 24 4.91 -5.29 -13.98
C ALA A 24 6.39 -5.20 -13.56
N ASP A 25 6.67 -4.88 -12.31
CA ASP A 25 8.00 -4.95 -11.70
C ASP A 25 8.39 -6.36 -11.21
N GLY A 26 7.52 -7.36 -11.43
CA GLY A 26 7.72 -8.74 -11.03
C GLY A 26 7.25 -9.07 -9.62
N PHE A 27 6.74 -8.11 -8.85
CA PHE A 27 6.16 -8.38 -7.54
C PHE A 27 4.88 -9.22 -7.68
N THR A 28 4.79 -10.30 -6.91
CA THR A 28 3.61 -11.17 -6.86
C THR A 28 3.14 -11.33 -5.44
N CYS A 29 1.83 -11.25 -5.22
CA CYS A 29 1.26 -11.35 -3.88
C CYS A 29 -0.14 -11.95 -3.93
N THR A 30 -0.59 -12.39 -2.77
CA THR A 30 -2.00 -12.67 -2.50
C THR A 30 -2.45 -11.63 -1.48
N VAL A 31 -3.66 -11.11 -1.64
CA VAL A 31 -4.20 -10.03 -0.80
C VAL A 31 -5.65 -10.31 -0.46
N ASP A 32 -5.98 -10.20 0.83
CA ASP A 32 -7.36 -10.22 1.32
C ASP A 32 -7.94 -8.81 1.20
N VAL A 33 -9.01 -8.66 0.42
CA VAL A 33 -9.73 -7.40 0.21
C VAL A 33 -11.08 -7.37 0.93
N SER A 34 -11.41 -8.38 1.73
CA SER A 34 -12.72 -8.53 2.39
C SER A 34 -13.10 -7.33 3.23
N GLU A 35 -12.15 -6.81 4.03
CA GLU A 35 -12.37 -5.63 4.86
C GLU A 35 -12.59 -4.37 4.02
N VAL A 36 -11.79 -4.17 2.97
CA VAL A 36 -11.93 -3.03 2.04
C VAL A 36 -13.29 -3.04 1.35
N LEU A 37 -13.75 -4.22 0.92
CA LEU A 37 -15.09 -4.37 0.31
C LEU A 37 -16.22 -4.16 1.33
N ALA A 38 -15.99 -4.46 2.61
CA ALA A 38 -16.96 -4.28 3.67
C ALA A 38 -17.08 -2.82 4.12
N SER A 39 -15.97 -2.06 4.11
CA SER A 39 -15.91 -0.69 4.59
C SER A 39 -16.47 0.34 3.61
N HIS A 40 -16.60 0.01 2.31
CA HIS A 40 -17.07 0.93 1.28
C HIS A 40 -18.47 0.54 0.75
N PRO A 41 -19.51 1.35 0.99
CA PRO A 41 -20.88 1.04 0.54
C PRO A 41 -21.01 0.83 -0.97
N SER A 42 -20.23 1.56 -1.78
CA SER A 42 -20.21 1.42 -3.24
C SER A 42 -19.77 0.02 -3.68
N LEU A 43 -18.88 -0.62 -2.92
CA LEU A 43 -18.32 -1.95 -3.24
C LEU A 43 -19.19 -3.12 -2.76
N LYS A 44 -20.37 -2.86 -2.19
CA LYS A 44 -21.24 -3.91 -1.63
C LYS A 44 -21.55 -5.02 -2.64
N LYS A 45 -21.74 -4.69 -3.91
CA LYS A 45 -22.01 -5.66 -4.99
C LYS A 45 -20.81 -6.55 -5.29
N ALA A 46 -19.58 -6.05 -5.13
CA ALA A 46 -18.36 -6.82 -5.38
C ALA A 46 -18.21 -8.02 -4.41
N ARG A 47 -18.90 -8.01 -3.26
CA ARG A 47 -18.93 -9.15 -2.32
C ARG A 47 -19.78 -10.34 -2.79
N MET A 48 -20.60 -10.16 -3.82
CA MET A 48 -21.41 -11.25 -4.37
C MET A 48 -20.50 -12.20 -5.15
N PRO A 49 -20.51 -13.53 -4.89
CA PRO A 49 -19.55 -14.45 -5.52
C PRO A 49 -19.51 -14.35 -7.06
N HIS A 50 -20.67 -14.28 -7.71
CA HIS A 50 -20.76 -14.17 -9.17
C HIS A 50 -20.26 -12.85 -9.76
N VAL A 51 -20.09 -11.80 -8.92
CA VAL A 51 -19.46 -10.52 -9.28
C VAL A 51 -17.97 -10.57 -8.97
N PHE A 52 -17.60 -11.06 -7.78
CA PHE A 52 -16.20 -11.15 -7.33
C PHE A 52 -15.34 -12.01 -8.26
N TYR A 53 -15.82 -13.20 -8.63
CA TYR A 53 -15.07 -14.11 -9.53
C TYR A 53 -14.95 -13.58 -10.96
N LYS A 54 -15.68 -12.52 -11.32
CA LYS A 54 -15.52 -11.76 -12.57
C LYS A 54 -14.56 -10.59 -12.41
N VAL A 55 -13.53 -10.75 -11.58
CA VAL A 55 -12.47 -9.76 -11.44
C VAL A 55 -11.64 -9.70 -12.73
N SER A 56 -11.35 -8.49 -13.20
CA SER A 56 -10.46 -8.24 -14.32
C SER A 56 -9.65 -6.97 -14.07
N LEU A 57 -8.65 -6.72 -14.91
CA LEU A 57 -7.94 -5.45 -14.89
C LEU A 57 -8.81 -4.36 -15.51
N ASP A 58 -8.64 -3.12 -15.05
CA ASP A 58 -9.15 -1.95 -15.76
C ASP A 58 -8.39 -1.72 -17.09
N GLU A 59 -8.88 -0.78 -17.90
CA GLU A 59 -8.26 -0.43 -19.19
C GLU A 59 -6.77 -0.05 -19.04
N TRP A 60 -6.44 0.64 -17.95
CA TRP A 60 -5.12 1.20 -17.71
C TRP A 60 -4.17 0.25 -16.97
N LYS A 61 -4.66 -0.93 -16.56
CA LYS A 61 -3.94 -1.87 -15.68
C LYS A 61 -3.49 -1.25 -14.36
N ARG A 62 -4.18 -0.20 -13.90
CA ARG A 62 -3.94 0.54 -12.66
C ARG A 62 -4.99 0.25 -11.59
N GLY A 63 -5.89 -0.66 -11.86
CA GLY A 63 -6.83 -1.20 -10.90
C GLY A 63 -7.33 -2.57 -11.29
N VAL A 64 -8.14 -3.13 -10.41
CA VAL A 64 -8.98 -4.28 -10.70
C VAL A 64 -10.43 -3.83 -10.62
N ILE A 65 -11.25 -4.34 -11.52
CA ILE A 65 -12.70 -4.11 -11.56
C ILE A 65 -13.43 -5.42 -11.35
N PHE A 66 -14.59 -5.37 -10.71
CA PHE A 66 -15.41 -6.55 -10.46
C PHE A 66 -16.67 -6.52 -11.34
N GLY A 67 -16.94 -7.63 -12.04
CA GLY A 67 -18.17 -7.76 -12.82
C GLY A 67 -18.26 -6.87 -14.07
N GLY A 68 -17.14 -6.28 -14.51
CA GLY A 68 -17.11 -5.33 -15.63
C GLY A 68 -17.65 -3.94 -15.28
N ASP A 69 -17.68 -3.58 -14.00
CA ASP A 69 -18.20 -2.31 -13.49
C ASP A 69 -17.05 -1.48 -12.91
N ASP A 70 -16.78 -0.32 -13.53
CA ASP A 70 -15.72 0.60 -13.10
C ASP A 70 -16.03 1.27 -11.75
N ASP A 71 -17.31 1.32 -11.34
CA ASP A 71 -17.69 1.78 -10.00
C ASP A 71 -17.32 0.74 -8.92
N LEU A 72 -17.04 -0.50 -9.33
CA LEU A 72 -16.56 -1.60 -8.49
C LEU A 72 -15.06 -1.82 -8.71
N ALA A 73 -14.27 -0.76 -8.56
CA ALA A 73 -12.82 -0.78 -8.75
C ALA A 73 -12.03 -0.72 -7.44
N LEU A 74 -10.87 -1.38 -7.42
CA LEU A 74 -9.82 -1.18 -6.43
C LEU A 74 -8.52 -0.76 -7.12
N ALA A 75 -7.92 0.32 -6.64
CA ALA A 75 -6.69 0.87 -7.20
C ALA A 75 -5.48 -0.03 -6.90
N SER A 76 -4.57 -0.15 -7.87
CA SER A 76 -3.41 -1.05 -7.82
C SER A 76 -2.37 -0.68 -6.76
N ASP A 77 -2.18 0.61 -6.50
CA ASP A 77 -1.30 1.13 -5.44
C ASP A 77 -1.84 0.76 -4.06
N ASN A 78 -3.15 0.91 -3.84
CA ASN A 78 -3.82 0.49 -2.62
C ASN A 78 -3.74 -1.03 -2.42
N LEU A 79 -4.00 -1.82 -3.47
CA LEU A 79 -3.88 -3.28 -3.41
C LEU A 79 -2.46 -3.73 -3.07
N ARG A 80 -1.44 -3.08 -3.65
CA ARG A 80 -0.05 -3.37 -3.34
C ARG A 80 0.31 -3.02 -1.91
N ALA A 81 -0.12 -1.85 -1.43
CA ALA A 81 0.12 -1.43 -0.06
C ALA A 81 -0.51 -2.41 0.94
N LEU A 82 -1.78 -2.78 0.71
CA LEU A 82 -2.51 -3.73 1.53
C LEU A 82 -1.81 -5.10 1.58
N ALA A 83 -1.34 -5.61 0.44
CA ALA A 83 -0.61 -6.88 0.39
C ALA A 83 0.69 -6.84 1.20
N ILE A 84 1.44 -5.73 1.12
CA ILE A 84 2.69 -5.54 1.89
C ILE A 84 2.38 -5.46 3.39
N GLU A 85 1.34 -4.74 3.77
CA GLU A 85 0.93 -4.56 5.17
C GLU A 85 0.42 -5.86 5.79
N GLN A 86 -0.37 -6.66 5.05
CA GLN A 86 -0.83 -7.97 5.48
C GLN A 86 0.33 -8.97 5.66
N ALA A 87 1.42 -8.80 4.92
CA ALA A 87 2.65 -9.57 5.11
C ALA A 87 3.47 -9.12 6.34
N GLY A 88 3.05 -8.06 7.05
CA GLY A 88 3.74 -7.51 8.21
C GLY A 88 4.89 -6.56 7.88
N ASP A 89 5.01 -6.14 6.62
CA ASP A 89 6.01 -5.18 6.15
C ASP A 89 5.42 -3.76 6.06
N TYR A 90 6.29 -2.78 5.79
CA TYR A 90 5.89 -1.38 5.69
C TYR A 90 5.63 -0.96 4.24
N SER A 91 4.50 -0.32 3.99
CA SER A 91 4.12 0.12 2.65
C SER A 91 4.49 1.58 2.37
N HIS A 92 4.46 1.94 1.09
CA HIS A 92 4.57 3.32 0.65
C HIS A 92 3.40 4.20 1.17
N GLN A 93 2.20 3.64 1.32
CA GLN A 93 1.04 4.35 1.87
C GLN A 93 1.23 4.69 3.34
N GLN A 94 1.86 3.81 4.13
CA GLN A 94 2.17 4.12 5.52
C GLN A 94 3.13 5.31 5.66
N ILE A 95 4.10 5.47 4.75
CA ILE A 95 4.95 6.67 4.71
C ILE A 95 4.11 7.91 4.41
N VAL A 96 3.24 7.85 3.39
CA VAL A 96 2.35 8.97 3.03
C VAL A 96 1.44 9.35 4.20
N ALA A 97 0.82 8.36 4.84
CA ALA A 97 -0.08 8.56 5.97
C ALA A 97 0.66 9.11 7.20
N TRP A 98 1.86 8.61 7.50
CA TRP A 98 2.71 9.13 8.57
C TRP A 98 3.10 10.58 8.31
N MET A 99 3.56 10.91 7.10
CA MET A 99 3.88 12.29 6.74
C MET A 99 2.66 13.22 6.86
N HIS A 100 1.50 12.78 6.36
CA HIS A 100 0.27 13.56 6.43
C HIS A 100 -0.21 13.78 7.88
N ARG A 101 -0.15 12.75 8.73
CA ARG A 101 -0.58 12.83 10.13
C ARG A 101 0.22 13.85 10.94
N HIS A 102 1.48 14.05 10.58
CA HIS A 102 2.43 14.92 11.29
C HIS A 102 2.82 16.19 10.52
N ASP A 103 2.05 16.53 9.48
CA ASP A 103 2.29 17.71 8.62
C ASP A 103 3.74 17.81 8.08
N LEU A 104 4.36 16.66 7.80
CA LEU A 104 5.74 16.59 7.35
C LEU A 104 5.85 16.78 5.83
N THR A 105 6.68 17.75 5.43
CA THR A 105 7.19 17.86 4.07
C THR A 105 8.17 16.72 3.77
N LEU A 106 8.47 16.48 2.49
CA LEU A 106 9.48 15.47 2.11
C LEU A 106 10.86 15.76 2.72
N ASP A 107 11.21 17.05 2.90
CA ASP A 107 12.50 17.46 3.46
C ASP A 107 12.55 17.23 4.99
N SER A 108 11.49 17.63 5.71
CA SER A 108 11.41 17.42 7.16
C SER A 108 11.28 15.93 7.52
N ALA A 109 10.52 15.17 6.75
CA ALA A 109 10.42 13.71 6.90
C ALA A 109 11.77 13.01 6.66
N ALA A 110 12.52 13.43 5.63
CA ALA A 110 13.83 12.86 5.34
C ALA A 110 14.83 13.16 6.47
N ALA A 111 14.80 14.38 7.01
CA ALA A 111 15.61 14.76 8.17
C ALA A 111 15.24 13.95 9.42
N ALA A 112 13.95 13.80 9.71
CA ALA A 112 13.45 13.02 10.84
C ALA A 112 13.90 11.55 10.80
N LEU A 113 13.92 10.94 9.61
CA LEU A 113 14.31 9.55 9.41
C LEU A 113 15.81 9.35 9.18
N GLY A 114 16.60 10.44 9.13
CA GLY A 114 18.05 10.36 8.88
C GLY A 114 18.42 9.82 7.50
N VAL A 115 17.60 10.05 6.48
CA VAL A 115 17.84 9.61 5.10
C VAL A 115 17.90 10.77 4.12
N SER A 116 18.47 10.55 2.94
CA SER A 116 18.38 11.57 1.88
C SER A 116 16.94 11.75 1.41
N ARG A 117 16.57 12.99 1.04
CA ARG A 117 15.29 13.33 0.41
C ARG A 117 14.95 12.42 -0.78
N ARG A 118 15.96 12.12 -1.61
CA ARG A 118 15.82 11.23 -2.78
C ARG A 118 15.45 9.80 -2.37
N MET A 119 16.08 9.26 -1.32
CA MET A 119 15.75 7.92 -0.84
C MET A 119 14.34 7.85 -0.27
N LEU A 120 13.92 8.87 0.50
CA LEU A 120 12.54 8.92 0.98
C LEU A 120 11.53 9.02 -0.17
N ALA A 121 11.85 9.78 -1.23
CA ALA A 121 11.00 9.86 -2.41
C ALA A 121 10.80 8.48 -3.08
N TYR A 122 11.85 7.66 -3.17
CA TYR A 122 11.75 6.30 -3.71
C TYR A 122 10.87 5.37 -2.88
N TYR A 123 10.94 5.47 -1.55
CA TYR A 123 10.08 4.68 -0.67
C TYR A 123 8.63 5.13 -0.77
N ARG A 124 8.40 6.46 -0.73
CA ARG A 124 7.07 7.06 -0.82
C ARG A 124 6.38 6.78 -2.15
N SER A 125 7.12 6.71 -3.26
CA SER A 125 6.57 6.38 -4.59
C SER A 125 6.39 4.87 -4.83
N GLY A 126 6.78 4.03 -3.86
CA GLY A 126 6.80 2.57 -4.03
C GLY A 126 7.84 2.06 -5.02
N GLU A 127 8.71 2.93 -5.56
CA GLU A 127 9.76 2.53 -6.51
C GLU A 127 10.81 1.62 -5.85
N LYS A 128 11.06 1.83 -4.55
CA LYS A 128 11.85 0.93 -3.72
C LYS A 128 11.03 0.42 -2.54
N PRO A 129 11.22 -0.85 -2.13
CA PRO A 129 10.59 -1.36 -0.92
C PRO A 129 11.04 -0.54 0.29
N VAL A 130 10.14 -0.35 1.25
CA VAL A 130 10.46 0.34 2.50
C VAL A 130 11.24 -0.62 3.40
N PRO A 131 12.50 -0.33 3.76
CA PRO A 131 13.24 -1.17 4.68
C PRO A 131 12.56 -1.19 6.06
N LYS A 132 12.61 -2.33 6.74
CA LYS A 132 12.12 -2.46 8.13
C LYS A 132 12.71 -1.41 9.07
N SER A 133 13.97 -1.02 8.88
CA SER A 133 14.62 0.04 9.66
C SER A 133 13.95 1.40 9.48
N ILE A 134 13.43 1.71 8.29
CA ILE A 134 12.70 2.95 8.02
C ILE A 134 11.31 2.91 8.66
N GLY A 135 10.61 1.78 8.55
CA GLY A 135 9.33 1.59 9.24
C GLY A 135 9.44 1.74 10.75
N LEU A 136 10.45 1.09 11.35
CA LEU A 136 10.75 1.23 12.78
C LEU A 136 11.20 2.65 13.14
N ALA A 137 11.93 3.35 12.27
CA ALA A 137 12.30 4.75 12.49
C ALA A 137 11.07 5.68 12.50
N MET A 138 10.04 5.44 11.68
CA MET A 138 8.79 6.21 11.75
C MET A 138 8.12 6.05 13.12
N LEU A 139 8.02 4.80 13.62
CA LEU A 139 7.45 4.52 14.94
C LEU A 139 8.32 5.07 16.08
N GLY A 140 9.64 4.94 15.98
CA GLY A 140 10.59 5.47 16.95
C GLY A 140 10.53 7.00 17.02
N TRP A 141 10.43 7.67 15.87
CA TRP A 141 10.25 9.12 15.82
C TRP A 141 8.93 9.55 16.46
N GLU A 142 7.82 8.85 16.20
CA GLU A 142 6.53 9.13 16.87
C GLU A 142 6.65 8.95 18.40
N ALA A 143 7.32 7.90 18.85
CA ALA A 143 7.58 7.68 20.28
C ALA A 143 8.43 8.81 20.88
N GLU A 144 9.45 9.30 20.15
CA GLU A 144 10.22 10.45 20.58
C GLU A 144 9.38 11.73 20.64
N GLN A 145 8.48 11.98 19.69
CA GLN A 145 7.56 13.13 19.79
C GLN A 145 6.62 12.99 20.99
N ALA A 146 6.26 11.76 21.38
CA ALA A 146 5.48 11.46 22.59
C ALA A 146 6.30 11.49 23.89
N GLY A 147 7.59 11.85 23.85
CA GLY A 147 8.44 12.00 25.02
C GLY A 147 9.24 10.76 25.42
N PHE A 148 9.19 9.67 24.64
CA PHE A 148 10.10 8.55 24.84
C PHE A 148 11.53 8.98 24.52
N ARG A 149 12.47 8.67 25.41
CA ARG A 149 13.89 8.95 25.22
C ARG A 149 14.68 7.72 25.64
N PHE A 150 15.77 7.45 24.93
CA PHE A 150 16.73 6.47 25.43
C PHE A 150 17.25 6.94 26.80
N PRO A 151 17.33 6.03 27.78
CA PRO A 151 17.95 6.36 29.06
C PRO A 151 19.42 6.69 28.83
N ALA A 152 19.95 7.60 29.65
CA ALA A 152 21.38 7.83 29.68
C ALA A 152 22.11 6.53 30.03
N VAL A 153 23.14 6.18 29.25
CA VAL A 153 24.05 5.09 29.60
C VAL A 153 25.02 5.65 30.66
N ALA A 154 25.03 5.04 31.83
CA ALA A 154 25.92 5.38 32.95
C ALA A 154 27.34 4.86 32.73
#